data_AF-A0A7V8SJQ7-F1
#
_entry.id   AF-A0A7V8SJQ7-F1
#
_cell.length_a   1.000
_cell.length_b   1.000
_cell.length_c   1.000
_cell.angle_alpha   90.00
_cell.angle_beta   90.00
_cell.angle_gamma   90.00
#
_symmetry.space_group_name_H-M   'P 1'
#
loop_
_entity.id
_entity.type
_entity.pdbx_description
1 polymer ?
#
loop_
_entity_poly.entity_id
_entity_poly.type
_entity_poly.pdbx_seq_one_letter_code
_entity_poly.pdbx_strand_id
1 'polypeptide(L)'
;MKKYIEVPDTLAEVLNGDEDDLILEAVDNGFLIKLKSASINNRQNFSLRHLLIPSLFAWLMALMTFLITQKSQISFTGDDVISVAHASTVFGIFTGFISFILAYRKIPHAQAKQSWFTKMRETLTLSLTYSLVTLAVTVITFYIMRHTFSGVSFDPVSASLFVLAFSAVINFVLISSAVSVKVSNLIAMLFVTFIVGVLVAMALNNQRDWWQFNFSFLGTYEAKRHWEFNMTLIFSAFILLTITDYLFSEFSQSAFYTKKSTVVRFFYYLIAVLIACVGIFPANSYSWTMTVHNLSAFGIVICIIVLILLLKWLIPDISKEFLVFSAITLGLLVLSAFLFLGIHYLSLTFFEIIAFVIAFIWLVMLINAIQDLSQSHRRWQLKLVDMTPKETL
;
A
#
# COMPACT_ATOMS: atom_id res chain seq x y z
N MET A 1 15.75 -35.83 32.35
CA MET A 1 16.45 -34.61 32.78
C MET A 1 15.93 -33.43 31.96
N LYS A 2 15.49 -32.37 32.65
CA LYS A 2 14.91 -31.16 32.05
C LYS A 2 15.97 -30.46 31.17
N LYS A 3 15.58 -30.05 29.97
CA LYS A 3 16.40 -29.24 29.06
C LYS A 3 16.20 -27.78 29.42
N TYR A 4 17.29 -27.06 29.69
CA TYR A 4 17.23 -25.65 30.05
C TYR A 4 17.95 -24.80 29.00
N ILE A 5 17.46 -23.57 28.84
CA ILE A 5 18.07 -22.52 28.04
C ILE A 5 18.89 -21.70 29.02
N GLU A 6 20.22 -21.73 28.90
CA GLU A 6 21.08 -20.81 29.65
C GLU A 6 21.14 -19.48 28.91
N VAL A 7 20.65 -18.46 29.59
CA VAL A 7 20.63 -17.07 29.14
C VAL A 7 21.86 -16.39 29.73
N PRO A 8 22.67 -15.65 28.95
CA PRO A 8 23.88 -15.00 29.46
C PRO A 8 23.57 -14.08 30.64
N ASP A 9 24.46 -14.03 31.64
CA ASP A 9 24.32 -13.13 32.80
C ASP A 9 24.22 -11.65 32.38
N THR A 10 24.80 -11.29 31.23
CA THR A 10 24.65 -9.95 30.62
C THR A 10 23.24 -9.63 30.16
N LEU A 11 22.44 -10.65 29.79
CA LEU A 11 21.01 -10.47 29.53
C LEU A 11 20.23 -10.35 30.85
N ALA A 12 20.65 -11.06 31.90
CA ALA A 12 20.08 -10.92 33.24
C ALA A 12 20.33 -9.53 33.86
N GLU A 13 21.51 -8.93 33.63
CA GLU A 13 21.80 -7.55 34.03
C GLU A 13 20.96 -6.51 33.27
N VAL A 14 20.62 -6.75 32.00
CA VAL A 14 19.71 -5.90 31.20
C VAL A 14 18.25 -6.11 31.61
N LEU A 15 17.88 -7.32 32.07
CA LEU A 15 16.53 -7.69 32.51
C LEU A 15 16.25 -7.35 33.99
N ASN A 16 17.28 -7.13 34.81
CA ASN A 16 17.14 -6.76 36.23
C ASN A 16 16.63 -5.32 36.45
N GLY A 17 16.35 -4.56 35.38
CA GLY A 17 15.90 -3.17 35.44
C GLY A 17 14.39 -2.97 35.61
N ASP A 18 13.55 -3.95 35.27
CA ASP A 18 12.11 -3.95 35.56
C ASP A 18 11.55 -5.35 35.24
N GLU A 19 10.75 -5.91 36.15
CA GLU A 19 10.16 -7.25 36.09
C GLU A 19 9.34 -7.50 34.80
N ASP A 20 9.95 -8.08 33.77
CA ASP A 20 9.27 -8.54 32.56
C ASP A 20 9.59 -10.02 32.25
N ASP A 21 8.78 -10.94 32.76
CA ASP A 21 8.90 -12.38 32.46
C ASP A 21 8.93 -12.62 30.94
N LEU A 22 9.82 -13.46 30.44
CA LEU A 22 9.83 -13.88 29.04
C LEU A 22 8.82 -15.02 28.81
N ILE A 23 7.87 -14.83 27.90
CA ILE A 23 6.91 -15.85 27.45
C ILE A 23 7.43 -16.49 26.16
N LEU A 24 7.59 -17.81 26.18
CA LEU A 24 7.96 -18.62 25.02
C LEU A 24 6.68 -19.23 24.42
N GLU A 25 6.28 -18.75 23.26
CA GLU A 25 5.03 -19.13 22.57
C GLU A 25 5.37 -20.02 21.37
N ALA A 26 4.74 -21.20 21.28
CA ALA A 26 4.86 -22.07 20.10
C ALA A 26 3.98 -21.52 18.97
N VAL A 27 4.57 -21.31 17.80
CA VAL A 27 3.91 -20.87 16.56
C VAL A 27 4.11 -21.96 15.51
N ASP A 28 3.24 -22.03 14.50
CA ASP A 28 3.14 -23.12 13.50
C ASP A 28 4.48 -23.66 12.93
N ASN A 29 5.56 -22.87 12.92
CA ASN A 29 6.91 -23.29 12.48
C ASN A 29 8.06 -22.91 13.45
N GLY A 30 7.80 -22.72 14.75
CA GLY A 30 8.89 -22.45 15.71
C GLY A 30 8.46 -21.95 17.09
N PHE A 31 9.41 -21.41 17.84
CA PHE A 31 9.19 -20.80 19.16
C PHE A 31 9.50 -19.31 19.10
N LEU A 32 8.60 -18.49 19.63
CA LEU A 32 8.73 -17.05 19.70
C LEU A 32 8.87 -16.62 21.16
N ILE A 33 9.95 -15.93 21.49
CA ILE A 33 10.17 -15.39 22.85
C ILE A 33 9.70 -13.93 22.85
N LYS A 34 8.72 -13.61 23.70
CA LYS A 34 8.18 -12.26 23.92
C LYS A 34 8.38 -11.86 25.37
N LEU A 35 8.64 -10.59 25.65
CA LEU A 35 8.48 -10.06 27.01
C LEU A 35 7.00 -10.05 27.40
N LYS A 36 6.68 -10.34 28.66
CA LYS A 36 5.31 -10.39 29.19
C LYS A 36 4.63 -9.02 29.10
N SER A 37 5.34 -7.90 29.33
CA SER A 37 4.80 -6.55 29.01
C SER A 37 4.39 -6.42 27.55
N ALA A 38 5.14 -6.98 26.60
CA ALA A 38 4.79 -6.96 25.18
C ALA A 38 3.57 -7.83 24.85
N SER A 39 3.23 -8.81 25.69
CA SER A 39 2.00 -9.62 25.55
C SER A 39 0.78 -8.94 26.20
N ILE A 40 0.99 -8.24 27.33
CA ILE A 40 -0.07 -7.56 28.08
C ILE A 40 -0.43 -6.23 27.42
N ASN A 41 0.55 -5.45 26.92
CA ASN A 41 0.29 -4.19 26.21
C ASN A 41 -0.26 -4.38 24.79
N ASN A 42 -0.04 -5.54 24.15
CA ASN A 42 -0.61 -5.83 22.83
C ASN A 42 -2.07 -6.30 22.89
N ARG A 43 -2.58 -6.72 24.05
CA ARG A 43 -4.00 -7.01 24.23
C ARG A 43 -4.75 -5.69 24.45
N GLN A 44 -5.14 -5.06 23.34
CA GLN A 44 -6.26 -4.12 23.28
C GLN A 44 -6.19 -2.92 24.23
N ASN A 45 -5.20 -2.05 24.07
CA ASN A 45 -5.39 -0.63 24.39
C ASN A 45 -5.53 0.21 23.11
N PHE A 46 -6.22 -0.34 22.11
CA PHE A 46 -6.92 0.48 21.11
C PHE A 46 -8.10 1.13 21.83
N SER A 47 -7.79 2.10 22.70
CA SER A 47 -8.80 2.74 23.52
C SER A 47 -9.86 3.30 22.57
N LEU A 48 -11.11 2.83 22.72
CA LEU A 48 -12.30 3.29 21.98
C LEU A 48 -12.31 4.83 21.82
N ARG A 49 -11.76 5.54 22.80
CA ARG A 49 -11.56 6.98 22.80
C ARG A 49 -10.81 7.52 21.57
N HIS A 50 -9.78 6.83 21.08
CA HIS A 50 -9.01 7.24 19.90
C HIS A 50 -9.81 7.14 18.60
N LEU A 51 -10.83 6.28 18.56
CA LEU A 51 -11.73 6.10 17.43
C LEU A 51 -12.95 7.04 17.52
N LEU A 52 -13.49 7.21 18.73
CA LEU A 52 -14.71 7.98 18.95
C LEU A 52 -14.50 9.49 18.82
N ILE A 53 -13.40 10.04 19.34
CA ILE A 53 -13.14 11.50 19.30
C ILE A 53 -13.13 12.07 17.88
N PRO A 54 -12.32 11.56 16.93
CA PRO A 54 -12.30 12.13 15.57
C PRO A 54 -13.64 11.96 14.84
N SER A 55 -14.34 10.86 15.10
CA SER A 55 -15.67 10.59 14.53
C SER A 55 -16.73 11.55 15.05
N LEU A 56 -16.69 11.88 16.34
CA LEU A 56 -17.55 12.90 16.95
C LEU A 56 -17.27 14.30 16.40
N PHE A 57 -16.01 14.61 16.08
CA PHE A 57 -15.66 15.87 15.43
C PHE A 57 -16.22 15.95 14.01
N ALA A 58 -16.08 14.87 13.22
CA ALA A 58 -16.68 14.78 11.89
C ALA A 58 -18.21 14.90 11.92
N TRP A 59 -18.84 14.26 12.91
CA TRP A 59 -20.28 14.36 13.16
C TRP A 59 -20.71 15.81 13.46
N LEU A 60 -20.01 16.49 14.36
CA LEU A 60 -20.32 17.87 14.73
C LEU A 60 -20.19 18.82 13.53
N MET A 61 -19.14 18.67 12.72
CA MET A 61 -18.96 19.42 11.47
C MET A 61 -20.11 19.17 10.49
N ALA A 62 -20.56 17.92 10.35
CA ALA A 62 -21.66 17.57 9.48
C ALA A 62 -23.00 18.12 9.97
N LEU A 63 -23.28 17.99 11.27
CA LEU A 63 -24.50 18.53 11.88
C LEU A 63 -24.57 20.05 11.71
N MET A 64 -23.49 20.77 12.00
CA MET A 64 -23.44 22.23 11.78
C MET A 64 -23.67 22.57 10.31
N THR A 65 -23.04 21.84 9.38
CA THR A 65 -23.24 22.03 7.93
C THR A 65 -24.70 21.86 7.55
N PHE A 66 -25.36 20.79 8.01
CA PHE A 66 -26.75 20.51 7.69
C PHE A 66 -27.72 21.54 8.30
N LEU A 67 -27.47 21.99 9.53
CA LEU A 67 -28.29 23.02 10.17
C LEU A 67 -28.16 24.40 9.47
N ILE A 68 -26.95 24.78 9.06
CA ILE A 68 -26.71 26.05 8.33
C ILE A 68 -27.42 26.07 6.98
N THR A 69 -27.57 24.91 6.33
CA THR A 69 -28.20 24.83 5.01
C THR A 69 -29.70 25.00 5.01
N GLN A 70 -30.35 24.97 6.18
CA GLN A 70 -31.80 25.12 6.37
C GLN A 70 -32.67 24.17 5.51
N LYS A 71 -32.08 23.08 4.98
CA LYS A 71 -32.83 22.03 4.28
C LYS A 71 -33.51 21.13 5.31
N SER A 72 -34.80 20.89 5.12
CA SER A 72 -35.58 19.98 5.97
C SER A 72 -35.23 18.50 5.74
N GLN A 73 -34.69 18.18 4.56
CA GLN A 73 -34.28 16.84 4.16
C GLN A 73 -32.90 16.89 3.50
N ILE A 74 -32.01 16.00 3.94
CA ILE A 74 -30.66 15.80 3.43
C ILE A 74 -30.62 14.46 2.71
N SER A 75 -30.25 14.49 1.44
CA SER A 75 -30.11 13.29 0.60
C SER A 75 -29.03 12.36 1.17
N PHE A 76 -29.30 11.06 1.18
CA PHE A 76 -28.34 10.05 1.62
C PHE A 76 -27.15 9.96 0.66
N THR A 77 -27.45 9.85 -0.63
CA THR A 77 -26.51 9.79 -1.76
C THR A 77 -27.08 10.56 -2.94
N GLY A 78 -26.26 11.08 -3.86
CA GLY A 78 -26.75 11.77 -5.05
C GLY A 78 -25.82 12.89 -5.52
N ASP A 79 -26.30 13.73 -6.43
CA ASP A 79 -25.55 14.87 -6.97
C ASP A 79 -25.63 16.12 -6.08
N ASP A 80 -26.43 16.08 -5.02
CA ASP A 80 -26.46 17.15 -4.03
C ASP A 80 -25.07 17.32 -3.41
N VAL A 81 -24.50 18.52 -3.56
CA VAL A 81 -23.21 18.91 -2.96
C VAL A 81 -23.21 18.65 -1.45
N ILE A 82 -24.38 18.77 -0.82
CA ILE A 82 -24.56 18.55 0.62
C ILE A 82 -25.45 17.31 0.80
N SER A 83 -24.79 16.17 0.98
CA SER A 83 -25.40 14.86 1.22
C SER A 83 -24.64 14.12 2.32
N VAL A 84 -25.24 13.06 2.86
CA VAL A 84 -24.58 12.18 3.85
C VAL A 84 -23.29 11.59 3.25
N ALA A 85 -23.32 11.15 1.99
CA ALA A 85 -22.16 10.63 1.29
C ALA A 85 -21.01 11.65 1.19
N HIS A 86 -21.29 12.87 0.75
CA HIS A 86 -20.27 13.92 0.63
C HIS A 86 -19.71 14.33 1.99
N ALA A 87 -20.57 14.55 2.99
CA ALA A 87 -20.15 14.92 4.34
C ALA A 87 -19.30 13.82 4.99
N SER A 88 -19.69 12.56 4.87
CA SER A 88 -18.93 11.40 5.38
C SER A 88 -17.57 11.28 4.69
N THR A 89 -17.53 11.48 3.38
CA THR A 89 -16.28 11.40 2.61
C THR A 89 -15.33 12.53 3.01
N VAL A 90 -15.80 13.78 3.04
CA VAL A 90 -14.94 14.94 3.34
C VAL A 90 -14.50 14.95 4.81
N PHE A 91 -15.45 14.92 5.76
CA PHE A 91 -15.12 15.04 7.18
C PHE A 91 -14.50 13.75 7.74
N GLY A 92 -14.96 12.59 7.27
CA GLY A 92 -14.39 11.29 7.67
C GLY A 92 -12.94 11.13 7.21
N ILE A 93 -12.62 11.44 5.94
CA ILE A 93 -11.24 11.36 5.44
C ILE A 93 -10.36 12.43 6.07
N PHE A 94 -10.85 13.66 6.27
CA PHE A 94 -10.08 14.72 6.93
C PHE A 94 -9.70 14.35 8.37
N THR A 95 -10.68 13.93 9.17
CA THR A 95 -10.44 13.51 10.56
C THR A 95 -9.60 12.23 10.62
N GLY A 96 -9.80 11.31 9.68
CA GLY A 96 -9.02 10.09 9.53
C GLY A 96 -7.55 10.33 9.18
N PHE A 97 -7.27 11.27 8.27
CA PHE A 97 -5.91 11.68 7.90
C PHE A 97 -5.15 12.23 9.11
N ILE A 98 -5.78 13.11 9.89
CA ILE A 98 -5.20 13.65 11.13
C ILE A 98 -4.98 12.52 12.14
N SER A 99 -5.97 11.64 12.32
CA SER A 99 -5.88 10.52 13.25
C SER A 99 -4.78 9.53 12.88
N PHE A 100 -4.57 9.27 11.58
CA PHE A 100 -3.45 8.48 11.09
C PHE A 100 -2.11 9.11 11.49
N ILE A 101 -1.91 10.41 11.24
CA ILE A 101 -0.67 11.12 11.59
C ILE A 101 -0.39 11.01 13.09
N LEU A 102 -1.41 11.26 13.92
CA LEU A 102 -1.28 11.21 15.38
C LEU A 102 -1.00 9.79 15.87
N ALA A 103 -1.67 8.77 15.32
CA ALA A 103 -1.46 7.38 15.69
C ALA A 103 -0.07 6.88 15.25
N TYR A 104 0.33 7.15 14.00
CA TYR A 104 1.62 6.73 13.46
C TYR A 104 2.80 7.31 14.25
N ARG A 105 2.73 8.60 14.61
CA ARG A 105 3.81 9.29 15.36
C ARG A 105 4.02 8.77 16.79
N LYS A 106 3.04 8.06 17.36
CA LYS A 106 3.15 7.43 18.69
C LYS A 106 3.87 6.08 18.66
N ILE A 107 4.09 5.49 17.48
CA ILE A 107 4.70 4.17 17.35
C ILE A 107 6.22 4.27 17.62
N PRO A 108 6.81 3.39 18.44
CA PRO A 108 8.23 3.44 18.80
C PRO A 108 9.17 3.45 17.59
N HIS A 109 8.88 2.66 16.55
CA HIS A 109 9.70 2.62 15.34
C HIS A 109 9.69 3.96 14.56
N ALA A 110 8.58 4.70 14.59
CA ALA A 110 8.49 6.04 14.01
C ALA A 110 9.22 7.11 14.85
N GLN A 111 9.51 6.83 16.13
CA GLN A 111 10.26 7.71 17.02
C GLN A 111 11.76 7.53 16.93
N ALA A 112 12.24 6.31 16.64
CA ALA A 112 13.66 5.98 16.55
C ALA A 112 14.41 6.63 15.37
N LYS A 113 13.72 7.31 14.44
CA LYS A 113 14.34 7.95 13.27
C LYS A 113 14.95 9.30 13.63
N GLN A 114 16.21 9.50 13.21
CA GLN A 114 17.11 10.53 13.75
C GLN A 114 16.88 11.96 13.23
N SER A 115 16.27 12.15 12.04
CA SER A 115 16.01 13.48 11.47
C SER A 115 14.52 13.79 11.41
N TRP A 116 14.14 14.98 11.89
CA TRP A 116 12.77 15.50 11.83
C TRP A 116 12.22 15.54 10.41
N PHE A 117 13.04 15.90 9.42
CA PHE A 117 12.63 15.97 8.01
C PHE A 117 12.22 14.60 7.47
N THR A 118 13.01 13.56 7.73
CA THR A 118 12.70 12.19 7.32
C THR A 118 11.41 11.70 7.98
N LYS A 119 11.26 11.95 9.28
CA LYS A 119 10.06 11.58 10.03
C LYS A 119 8.81 12.26 9.48
N MET A 120 8.89 13.56 9.18
CA MET A 120 7.78 14.31 8.62
C MET A 120 7.41 13.82 7.22
N ARG A 121 8.40 13.68 6.32
CA ARG A 121 8.19 13.19 4.95
C ARG A 121 7.49 11.84 4.96
N GLU A 122 8.04 10.87 5.67
CA GLU A 122 7.48 9.52 5.72
C GLU A 122 6.06 9.49 6.30
N THR A 123 5.83 10.20 7.40
CA THR A 123 4.50 10.28 8.02
C THR A 123 3.47 10.84 7.04
N LEU A 124 3.83 11.91 6.32
CA LEU A 124 2.95 12.56 5.34
C LEU A 124 2.70 11.65 4.12
N THR A 125 3.74 11.02 3.60
CA THR A 125 3.61 10.11 2.44
C THR A 125 2.73 8.91 2.80
N LEU A 126 2.92 8.31 3.97
CA LEU A 126 2.08 7.21 4.45
C LEU A 126 0.63 7.67 4.68
N SER A 127 0.43 8.78 5.41
CA SER A 127 -0.91 9.26 5.73
C SER A 127 -1.70 9.63 4.47
N LEU A 128 -1.05 10.27 3.51
CA LEU A 128 -1.64 10.61 2.22
C LEU A 128 -2.05 9.35 1.46
N THR A 129 -1.15 8.39 1.33
CA THR A 129 -1.37 7.16 0.59
C THR A 129 -2.51 6.30 1.17
N TYR A 130 -2.53 6.06 2.48
CA TYR A 130 -3.63 5.32 3.12
C TYR A 130 -4.96 6.08 3.04
N SER A 131 -4.93 7.42 3.14
CA SER A 131 -6.15 8.24 3.04
C SER A 131 -6.71 8.25 1.62
N LEU A 132 -5.88 8.31 0.59
CA LEU A 132 -6.31 8.23 -0.81
C LEU A 132 -6.94 6.88 -1.16
N VAL A 133 -6.36 5.77 -0.68
CA VAL A 133 -6.96 4.44 -0.88
C VAL A 133 -8.29 4.33 -0.11
N THR A 134 -8.34 4.81 1.13
CA THR A 134 -9.59 4.81 1.92
C THR A 134 -10.65 5.69 1.28
N LEU A 135 -10.26 6.83 0.71
CA LEU A 135 -11.13 7.71 -0.10
C LEU A 135 -11.69 6.96 -1.31
N ALA A 136 -10.84 6.26 -2.07
CA ALA A 136 -11.27 5.48 -3.24
C ALA A 136 -12.33 4.43 -2.87
N VAL A 137 -12.07 3.66 -1.80
CA VAL A 137 -13.01 2.65 -1.29
C VAL A 137 -14.32 3.29 -0.82
N THR A 138 -14.24 4.44 -0.15
CA THR A 138 -15.42 5.19 0.34
C THR A 138 -16.27 5.69 -0.83
N VAL A 139 -15.65 6.25 -1.88
CA VAL A 139 -16.34 6.70 -3.09
C VAL A 139 -17.01 5.54 -3.82
N ILE A 140 -16.33 4.41 -3.99
CA ILE A 140 -16.91 3.20 -4.59
C ILE A 140 -18.10 2.68 -3.75
N THR A 141 -17.98 2.71 -2.42
CA THR A 141 -19.05 2.28 -1.51
C THR A 141 -20.29 3.17 -1.66
N PHE A 142 -20.13 4.49 -1.63
CA PHE A 142 -21.26 5.41 -1.83
C PHE A 142 -21.81 5.37 -3.26
N TYR A 143 -20.98 5.05 -4.25
CA TYR A 143 -21.45 4.81 -5.61
C TYR A 143 -22.40 3.61 -5.69
N ILE A 144 -22.09 2.50 -5.00
CA ILE A 144 -22.97 1.33 -4.91
C ILE A 144 -24.25 1.68 -4.13
N MET A 145 -24.10 2.38 -3.00
CA MET A 145 -25.25 2.82 -2.20
C MET A 145 -26.20 3.72 -2.98
N ARG A 146 -25.67 4.58 -3.86
CA ARG A 146 -26.48 5.44 -4.73
C ARG A 146 -27.44 4.66 -5.62
N HIS A 147 -27.02 3.50 -6.12
CA HIS A 147 -27.87 2.64 -6.95
C HIS A 147 -28.85 1.80 -6.12
N THR A 148 -28.56 1.60 -4.84
CA THR A 148 -29.37 0.77 -3.93
C THR A 148 -30.44 1.58 -3.20
N PHE A 149 -30.09 2.80 -2.76
CA PHE A 149 -30.90 3.69 -1.92
C PHE A 149 -31.27 4.98 -2.65
N SER A 150 -31.71 4.84 -3.91
CA SER A 150 -32.10 6.00 -4.73
C SER A 150 -33.29 6.75 -4.10
N GLY A 151 -33.15 8.07 -3.95
CA GLY A 151 -34.20 8.96 -3.43
C GLY A 151 -34.34 8.98 -1.90
N VAL A 152 -33.50 8.26 -1.15
CA VAL A 152 -33.53 8.26 0.32
C VAL A 152 -32.99 9.58 0.87
N SER A 153 -33.74 10.19 1.78
CA SER A 153 -33.35 11.42 2.49
C SER A 153 -33.76 11.35 3.97
N PHE A 154 -33.10 12.15 4.80
CA PHE A 154 -33.29 12.18 6.25
C PHE A 154 -33.34 13.61 6.77
N ASP A 155 -33.93 13.83 7.94
CA ASP A 155 -33.78 15.10 8.65
C ASP A 155 -32.31 15.35 9.04
N PRO A 156 -31.89 16.62 9.27
CA PRO A 156 -30.50 16.96 9.56
C PRO A 156 -29.85 16.18 10.71
N VAL A 157 -30.60 15.84 11.76
CA VAL A 157 -30.07 15.12 12.92
C VAL A 157 -29.82 13.68 12.54
N SER A 158 -30.80 12.99 11.96
CA SER A 158 -30.65 11.61 11.49
C SER A 158 -29.56 11.48 10.41
N ALA A 159 -29.49 12.43 9.47
CA ALA A 159 -28.44 12.49 8.45
C ALA A 159 -27.05 12.60 9.08
N SER A 160 -26.89 13.46 10.11
CA SER A 160 -25.62 13.59 10.82
C SER A 160 -25.20 12.30 11.51
N LEU A 161 -26.13 11.53 12.09
CA LEU A 161 -25.83 10.25 12.74
C LEU A 161 -25.28 9.20 11.75
N PHE A 162 -25.75 9.20 10.50
CA PHE A 162 -25.12 8.39 9.46
C PHE A 162 -23.68 8.84 9.18
N VAL A 163 -23.43 10.16 9.13
CA VAL A 163 -22.07 10.69 8.98
C VAL A 163 -21.16 10.25 10.13
N LEU A 164 -21.66 10.24 11.37
CA LEU A 164 -20.94 9.69 12.53
C LEU A 164 -20.56 8.22 12.30
N ALA A 165 -21.51 7.39 11.88
CA ALA A 165 -21.29 5.96 11.66
C ALA A 165 -20.25 5.70 10.56
N PHE A 166 -20.39 6.34 9.40
CA PHE A 166 -19.42 6.18 8.30
C PHE A 166 -18.04 6.75 8.66
N SER A 167 -17.99 7.90 9.33
CA SER A 167 -16.73 8.48 9.80
C SER A 167 -16.04 7.58 10.83
N ALA A 168 -16.79 6.87 11.68
CA ALA A 168 -16.23 5.89 12.61
C ALA A 168 -15.57 4.71 11.89
N VAL A 169 -16.18 4.20 10.82
CA VAL A 169 -15.57 3.14 9.98
C VAL A 169 -14.29 3.66 9.29
N ILE A 170 -14.33 4.86 8.70
CA ILE A 170 -13.18 5.47 8.04
C ILE A 170 -12.01 5.67 9.02
N ASN A 171 -12.30 6.26 10.19
CA ASN A 171 -11.31 6.47 11.24
C ASN A 171 -10.77 5.14 11.79
N PHE A 172 -11.62 4.12 11.97
CA PHE A 172 -11.17 2.79 12.36
C PHE A 172 -10.14 2.23 11.38
N VAL A 173 -10.44 2.26 10.08
CA VAL A 173 -9.55 1.73 9.03
C VAL A 173 -8.21 2.49 9.03
N LEU A 174 -8.24 3.83 9.09
CA LEU A 174 -7.02 4.64 9.03
C LEU A 174 -6.16 4.52 10.29
N ILE A 175 -6.76 4.52 11.48
CA ILE A 175 -6.00 4.34 12.73
C ILE A 175 -5.43 2.92 12.80
N SER A 176 -6.20 1.90 12.41
CA SER A 176 -5.73 0.51 12.39
C SER A 176 -4.57 0.31 11.40
N SER A 177 -4.67 0.98 10.24
CA SER A 177 -3.61 1.01 9.24
C SER A 177 -2.34 1.69 9.76
N ALA A 178 -2.48 2.81 10.48
CA ALA A 178 -1.35 3.55 11.05
C ALA A 178 -0.54 2.67 12.02
N VAL A 179 -1.21 1.91 12.89
CA VAL A 179 -0.54 1.04 13.88
C VAL A 179 0.08 -0.21 13.25
N SER A 180 -0.40 -0.60 12.07
CA SER A 180 -0.03 -1.85 11.40
C SER A 180 0.89 -1.64 10.19
N VAL A 181 1.46 -0.45 9.96
CA VAL A 181 2.28 -0.18 8.77
C VAL A 181 3.46 -1.15 8.67
N LYS A 182 3.52 -1.88 7.55
CA LYS A 182 4.60 -2.79 7.14
C LYS A 182 4.71 -2.75 5.62
N VAL A 183 5.89 -3.10 5.07
CA VAL A 183 6.08 -3.22 3.61
C VAL A 183 5.06 -4.20 3.01
N SER A 184 4.79 -5.33 3.66
CA SER A 184 3.79 -6.32 3.22
C SER A 184 2.39 -5.73 3.05
N ASN A 185 1.99 -4.84 3.95
CA ASN A 185 0.67 -4.21 3.91
C ASN A 185 0.57 -3.21 2.76
N LEU A 186 1.64 -2.45 2.51
CA LEU A 186 1.71 -1.54 1.36
C LEU A 186 1.71 -2.31 0.02
N ILE A 187 2.42 -3.44 -0.06
CA ILE A 187 2.39 -4.33 -1.23
C ILE A 187 0.98 -4.87 -1.47
N ALA A 188 0.32 -5.39 -0.43
CA ALA A 188 -1.06 -5.88 -0.53
C ALA A 188 -2.00 -4.75 -0.98
N MET A 189 -1.82 -3.55 -0.45
CA MET A 189 -2.60 -2.39 -0.85
C MET A 189 -2.36 -2.02 -2.32
N LEU A 190 -1.11 -2.06 -2.81
CA LEU A 190 -0.77 -1.84 -4.22
C LEU A 190 -1.49 -2.84 -5.12
N PHE A 191 -1.41 -4.13 -4.79
CA PHE A 191 -2.11 -5.20 -5.53
C PHE A 191 -3.62 -5.00 -5.55
N VAL A 192 -4.23 -4.80 -4.37
CA VAL A 192 -5.69 -4.65 -4.26
C VAL A 192 -6.15 -3.39 -5.00
N THR A 193 -5.45 -2.27 -4.84
CA THR A 193 -5.78 -1.01 -5.52
C THR A 193 -5.75 -1.19 -7.03
N PHE A 194 -4.70 -1.81 -7.55
CA PHE A 194 -4.54 -2.01 -8.97
C PHE A 194 -5.61 -2.97 -9.53
N ILE A 195 -5.73 -4.18 -8.96
CA ILE A 195 -6.63 -5.21 -9.47
C ILE A 195 -8.10 -4.76 -9.33
N VAL A 196 -8.50 -4.32 -8.14
CA VAL A 196 -9.89 -3.87 -7.93
C VAL A 196 -10.19 -2.63 -8.75
N GLY A 197 -9.26 -1.68 -8.83
CA GLY A 197 -9.44 -0.45 -9.61
C GLY A 197 -9.64 -0.72 -11.11
N VAL A 198 -8.82 -1.60 -11.69
CA VAL A 198 -8.97 -2.01 -13.10
C VAL A 198 -10.29 -2.75 -13.32
N LEU A 199 -10.67 -3.67 -12.44
CA LEU A 199 -11.96 -4.39 -12.55
C LEU A 199 -13.16 -3.45 -12.44
N VAL A 200 -13.10 -2.46 -11.54
CA VAL A 200 -14.12 -1.42 -11.40
C VAL A 200 -14.19 -0.57 -12.67
N ALA A 201 -13.04 -0.15 -13.23
CA ALA A 201 -13.01 0.59 -14.48
C ALA A 201 -13.64 -0.21 -15.63
N MET A 202 -13.33 -1.51 -15.76
CA MET A 202 -13.94 -2.39 -16.76
C MET A 202 -15.46 -2.52 -16.57
N ALA A 203 -15.91 -2.77 -15.34
CA ALA A 203 -17.32 -2.96 -15.01
C ALA A 203 -18.15 -1.69 -15.28
N LEU A 204 -17.59 -0.51 -14.98
CA LEU A 204 -18.28 0.76 -15.12
C LEU A 204 -18.24 1.34 -16.54
N ASN A 205 -17.27 0.96 -17.38
CA ASN A 205 -17.20 1.45 -18.76
C ASN A 205 -18.32 0.89 -19.63
N ASN A 206 -18.80 -0.34 -19.36
CA ASN A 206 -19.94 -1.00 -20.03
C ASN A 206 -20.01 -0.77 -21.56
N GLN A 207 -18.84 -0.77 -22.23
CA GLN A 207 -18.68 -0.84 -23.68
C GLN A 207 -18.21 -2.25 -24.02
N ARG A 208 -18.78 -2.88 -25.05
CA ARG A 208 -18.51 -4.31 -25.32
C ARG A 208 -17.15 -4.58 -25.99
N ASP A 209 -16.54 -3.56 -26.59
CA ASP A 209 -15.42 -3.74 -27.52
C ASP A 209 -14.15 -2.96 -27.14
N TRP A 210 -14.04 -2.40 -25.93
CA TRP A 210 -12.85 -1.66 -25.49
C TRP A 210 -11.55 -2.46 -25.66
N TRP A 211 -11.63 -3.77 -25.46
CA TRP A 211 -10.51 -4.71 -25.54
C TRP A 211 -9.98 -4.90 -26.97
N GLN A 212 -10.68 -4.43 -27.99
CA GLN A 212 -10.21 -4.46 -29.38
C GLN A 212 -9.25 -3.31 -29.71
N PHE A 213 -9.25 -2.24 -28.91
CA PHE A 213 -8.40 -1.07 -29.12
C PHE A 213 -7.05 -1.23 -28.41
N ASN A 214 -7.06 -1.05 -27.09
CA ASN A 214 -5.91 -1.19 -26.20
C ASN A 214 -6.41 -1.24 -24.75
N PHE A 215 -5.55 -1.64 -23.82
CA PHE A 215 -5.88 -1.69 -22.40
C PHE A 215 -6.07 -0.29 -21.82
N SER A 216 -5.27 0.68 -22.29
CA SER A 216 -5.34 2.08 -21.86
C SER A 216 -6.58 2.83 -22.35
N PHE A 217 -7.40 2.24 -23.24
CA PHE A 217 -8.67 2.77 -23.71
C PHE A 217 -9.59 3.12 -22.55
N LEU A 218 -9.56 2.30 -21.49
CA LEU A 218 -10.36 2.53 -20.28
C LEU A 218 -10.07 3.88 -19.61
N GLY A 219 -8.96 4.53 -19.93
CA GLY A 219 -8.58 5.85 -19.43
C GLY A 219 -8.83 7.01 -20.39
N THR A 220 -9.23 6.77 -21.64
CA THR A 220 -9.35 7.82 -22.66
C THR A 220 -10.72 8.51 -22.66
N TYR A 221 -10.83 9.67 -23.30
CA TYR A 221 -12.10 10.40 -23.40
C TYR A 221 -13.15 9.69 -24.25
N GLU A 222 -12.76 8.73 -25.09
CA GLU A 222 -13.69 7.87 -25.84
C GLU A 222 -14.38 6.82 -24.94
N ALA A 223 -13.83 6.54 -23.76
CA ALA A 223 -14.45 5.68 -22.76
C ALA A 223 -15.63 6.39 -22.06
N LYS A 224 -16.71 5.66 -21.75
CA LYS A 224 -17.88 6.23 -21.05
C LYS A 224 -17.50 6.81 -19.68
N ARG A 225 -16.55 6.15 -19.02
CA ARG A 225 -16.07 6.46 -17.67
C ARG A 225 -14.59 6.17 -17.59
N HIS A 226 -13.81 7.23 -17.66
CA HIS A 226 -12.35 7.15 -17.83
C HIS A 226 -11.56 7.41 -16.55
N TRP A 227 -12.18 8.09 -15.59
CA TRP A 227 -11.49 8.54 -14.38
C TRP A 227 -11.14 7.36 -13.46
N GLU A 228 -11.92 6.28 -13.44
CA GLU A 228 -11.67 5.12 -12.58
C GLU A 228 -10.34 4.43 -12.92
N PHE A 229 -10.06 4.23 -14.22
CA PHE A 229 -8.79 3.65 -14.67
C PHE A 229 -7.62 4.59 -14.36
N ASN A 230 -7.75 5.86 -14.70
CA ASN A 230 -6.69 6.87 -14.51
C ASN A 230 -6.34 7.07 -13.03
N MET A 231 -7.36 7.16 -12.16
CA MET A 231 -7.16 7.28 -10.71
C MET A 231 -6.54 6.02 -10.12
N THR A 232 -6.85 4.84 -10.66
CA THR A 232 -6.20 3.57 -10.26
C THR A 232 -4.70 3.62 -10.50
N LEU A 233 -4.25 4.12 -11.65
CA LEU A 233 -2.83 4.27 -11.96
C LEU A 233 -2.16 5.33 -11.06
N ILE A 234 -2.81 6.48 -10.88
CA ILE A 234 -2.29 7.58 -10.03
C ILE A 234 -2.14 7.10 -8.57
N PHE A 235 -3.14 6.42 -8.01
CA PHE A 235 -3.06 5.90 -6.65
C PHE A 235 -2.02 4.78 -6.54
N SER A 236 -1.95 3.87 -7.52
CA SER A 236 -0.91 2.83 -7.54
C SER A 236 0.51 3.43 -7.58
N ALA A 237 0.71 4.52 -8.32
CA ALA A 237 1.95 5.26 -8.34
C ALA A 237 2.29 5.88 -6.96
N PHE A 238 1.33 6.52 -6.29
CA PHE A 238 1.55 7.05 -4.93
C PHE A 238 1.89 5.94 -3.93
N ILE A 239 1.23 4.79 -4.01
CA ILE A 239 1.55 3.63 -3.19
C ILE A 239 2.98 3.15 -3.47
N LEU A 240 3.37 3.03 -4.75
CA LEU A 240 4.72 2.62 -5.12
C LEU A 240 5.79 3.62 -4.63
N LEU A 241 5.53 4.94 -4.72
CA LEU A 241 6.41 5.97 -4.13
C LEU A 241 6.56 5.77 -2.62
N THR A 242 5.46 5.45 -1.94
CA THR A 242 5.42 5.21 -0.49
C THR A 242 6.19 3.96 -0.10
N ILE A 243 5.97 2.85 -0.82
CA ILE A 243 6.73 1.61 -0.66
C ILE A 243 8.21 1.90 -0.83
N THR A 244 8.58 2.64 -1.89
CA THR A 244 9.97 2.95 -2.20
C THR A 244 10.62 3.76 -1.07
N ASP A 245 9.96 4.82 -0.59
CA ASP A 245 10.53 5.63 0.50
C ASP A 245 10.67 4.83 1.81
N TYR A 246 9.65 4.04 2.15
CA TYR A 246 9.64 3.24 3.36
C TYR A 246 10.65 2.08 3.31
N LEU A 247 10.62 1.28 2.24
CA LEU A 247 11.52 0.15 2.02
C LEU A 247 12.98 0.59 2.05
N PHE A 248 13.35 1.64 1.31
CA PHE A 248 14.74 2.08 1.26
C PHE A 248 15.18 2.80 2.54
N SER A 249 14.25 3.37 3.32
CA SER A 249 14.56 3.87 4.67
C SER A 249 14.86 2.76 5.67
N GLU A 250 14.23 1.59 5.54
CA GLU A 250 14.59 0.41 6.34
C GLU A 250 15.89 -0.21 5.80
N PHE A 251 15.97 -0.41 4.49
CA PHE A 251 17.11 -1.07 3.85
C PHE A 251 18.42 -0.31 4.08
N SER A 252 18.40 1.03 4.19
CA SER A 252 19.60 1.83 4.50
C SER A 252 20.27 1.51 5.83
N GLN A 253 19.60 0.79 6.73
CA GLN A 253 20.15 0.35 8.01
C GLN A 253 20.78 -1.06 7.93
N SER A 254 20.63 -1.75 6.80
CA SER A 254 21.17 -3.09 6.58
C SER A 254 22.64 -3.04 6.13
N ALA A 255 23.42 -4.05 6.52
CA ALA A 255 24.81 -4.22 6.08
C ALA A 255 24.94 -4.41 4.56
N PHE A 256 23.87 -4.84 3.89
CA PHE A 256 23.82 -5.04 2.44
C PHE A 256 23.54 -3.75 1.65
N TYR A 257 23.30 -2.63 2.33
CA TYR A 257 23.05 -1.36 1.66
C TYR A 257 24.34 -0.77 1.09
N THR A 258 24.32 -0.39 -0.18
CA THR A 258 25.45 0.27 -0.85
C THR A 258 25.00 1.53 -1.57
N LYS A 259 25.95 2.38 -2.00
CA LYS A 259 25.63 3.56 -2.84
C LYS A 259 24.90 3.18 -4.14
N LYS A 260 25.07 1.94 -4.63
CA LYS A 260 24.38 1.43 -5.83
C LYS A 260 22.89 1.20 -5.57
N SER A 261 22.50 0.89 -4.34
CA SER A 261 21.09 0.74 -3.94
C SER A 261 20.29 2.04 -4.18
N THR A 262 20.95 3.21 -4.12
CA THR A 262 20.33 4.49 -4.49
C THR A 262 19.89 4.55 -5.95
N VAL A 263 20.59 3.86 -6.86
CA VAL A 263 20.21 3.78 -8.27
C VAL A 263 18.92 2.97 -8.41
N VAL A 264 18.80 1.84 -7.70
CA VAL A 264 17.55 1.05 -7.68
C VAL A 264 16.41 1.91 -7.14
N ARG A 265 16.63 2.62 -6.03
CA ARG A 265 15.65 3.57 -5.47
C ARG A 265 15.20 4.63 -6.49
N PHE A 266 16.15 5.20 -7.22
CA PHE A 266 15.85 6.19 -8.27
C PHE A 266 14.96 5.61 -9.37
N PHE A 267 15.27 4.41 -9.87
CA PHE A 267 14.42 3.76 -10.89
C PHE A 267 13.01 3.47 -10.36
N TYR A 268 12.86 3.09 -9.10
CA TYR A 268 11.53 2.91 -8.50
C TYR A 268 10.72 4.21 -8.45
N TYR A 269 11.37 5.32 -8.07
CA TYR A 269 10.73 6.64 -8.13
C TYR A 269 10.36 7.02 -9.55
N LEU A 270 11.26 6.79 -10.51
CA LEU A 270 11.02 7.06 -11.92
C LEU A 270 9.84 6.23 -12.44
N ILE A 271 9.82 4.91 -12.19
CA ILE A 271 8.72 4.02 -12.59
C ILE A 271 7.39 4.49 -12.00
N ALA A 272 7.36 4.85 -10.71
CA ALA A 272 6.14 5.36 -10.08
C ALA A 272 5.64 6.66 -10.74
N VAL A 273 6.55 7.60 -11.04
CA VAL A 273 6.21 8.83 -11.77
C VAL A 273 5.69 8.51 -13.16
N LEU A 274 6.33 7.60 -13.90
CA LEU A 274 5.88 7.22 -15.24
C LEU A 274 4.50 6.53 -15.20
N ILE A 275 4.21 5.69 -14.19
CA ILE A 275 2.87 5.10 -13.98
C ILE A 275 1.84 6.22 -13.72
N ALA A 276 2.17 7.22 -12.90
CA ALA A 276 1.30 8.37 -12.69
C ALA A 276 1.07 9.14 -14.01
N CYS A 277 2.10 9.34 -14.82
CA CYS A 277 1.98 9.99 -16.12
C CYS A 277 1.05 9.25 -17.08
N VAL A 278 1.06 7.91 -17.09
CA VAL A 278 0.11 7.10 -17.89
C VAL A 278 -1.35 7.39 -17.47
N GLY A 279 -1.62 7.57 -16.18
CA GLY A 279 -2.96 7.94 -15.68
C GLY A 279 -3.33 9.42 -15.85
N ILE A 280 -2.37 10.34 -15.69
CA ILE A 280 -2.58 11.80 -15.80
C ILE A 280 -2.76 12.23 -17.26
N PHE A 281 -2.06 11.57 -18.18
CA PHE A 281 -2.10 11.85 -19.61
C PHE A 281 -2.69 10.63 -20.32
N PRO A 282 -4.02 10.59 -20.54
CA PRO A 282 -4.64 9.47 -21.24
C PRO A 282 -4.23 9.39 -22.71
N ALA A 283 -4.31 8.19 -23.26
CA ALA A 283 -3.99 7.88 -24.66
C ALA A 283 -5.06 8.38 -25.64
N ASN A 284 -5.40 9.67 -25.60
CA ASN A 284 -6.44 10.23 -26.48
C ASN A 284 -5.92 10.37 -27.91
N SER A 285 -6.70 9.89 -28.88
CA SER A 285 -6.32 9.91 -30.29
C SER A 285 -5.99 11.32 -30.78
N TYR A 286 -4.94 11.46 -31.58
CA TYR A 286 -4.50 12.73 -32.20
C TYR A 286 -4.22 13.87 -31.21
N SER A 287 -3.86 13.55 -29.95
CA SER A 287 -3.54 14.53 -28.91
C SER A 287 -2.08 14.45 -28.46
N TRP A 288 -1.53 15.55 -27.94
CA TRP A 288 -0.23 15.56 -27.27
C TRP A 288 -0.19 14.63 -26.05
N THR A 289 -1.35 14.38 -25.44
CA THR A 289 -1.49 13.44 -24.30
C THR A 289 -1.14 12.01 -24.71
N MET A 290 -1.46 11.57 -25.92
CA MET A 290 -1.03 10.27 -26.47
C MET A 290 0.49 10.13 -26.50
N THR A 291 1.20 11.18 -26.93
CA THR A 291 2.67 11.15 -27.01
C THR A 291 3.28 10.96 -25.61
N VAL A 292 2.80 11.72 -24.63
CA VAL A 292 3.28 11.62 -23.24
C VAL A 292 2.91 10.28 -22.61
N HIS A 293 1.70 9.79 -22.89
CA HIS A 293 1.23 8.47 -22.45
C HIS A 293 2.16 7.36 -22.94
N ASN A 294 2.38 7.31 -24.27
CA ASN A 294 3.18 6.27 -24.90
C ASN A 294 4.64 6.35 -24.44
N LEU A 295 5.21 7.56 -24.37
CA LEU A 295 6.57 7.74 -23.86
C LEU A 295 6.69 7.25 -22.40
N SER A 296 5.68 7.50 -21.58
CA SER A 296 5.65 7.03 -20.19
C SER A 296 5.53 5.51 -20.11
N ALA A 297 4.63 4.91 -20.89
CA ALA A 297 4.44 3.46 -20.95
C ALA A 297 5.71 2.74 -21.42
N PHE A 298 6.34 3.19 -22.51
CA PHE A 298 7.61 2.66 -22.98
C PHE A 298 8.74 2.90 -21.96
N GLY A 299 8.77 4.06 -21.31
CA GLY A 299 9.74 4.39 -20.27
C GLY A 299 9.70 3.41 -19.10
N ILE A 300 8.52 2.96 -18.67
CA ILE A 300 8.37 1.95 -17.60
C ILE A 300 9.06 0.65 -18.01
N VAL A 301 8.76 0.16 -19.22
CA VAL A 301 9.34 -1.10 -19.73
C VAL A 301 10.86 -0.99 -19.83
N ILE A 302 11.38 0.11 -20.37
CA ILE A 302 12.83 0.35 -20.47
C ILE A 302 13.48 0.37 -19.09
N CYS A 303 12.89 1.08 -18.12
CA CYS A 303 13.39 1.12 -16.74
C CYS A 303 13.49 -0.27 -16.11
N ILE A 304 12.48 -1.11 -16.33
CA ILE A 304 12.44 -2.48 -15.80
C ILE A 304 13.50 -3.35 -16.47
N ILE A 305 13.63 -3.30 -17.80
CA ILE A 305 14.67 -4.06 -18.52
C ILE A 305 16.06 -3.66 -18.02
N VAL A 306 16.34 -2.36 -17.92
CA VAL A 306 17.63 -1.85 -17.43
C VAL A 306 17.89 -2.32 -16.00
N LEU A 307 16.89 -2.25 -15.12
CA LEU A 307 17.03 -2.75 -13.75
C LEU A 307 17.32 -4.25 -13.71
N ILE A 308 16.64 -5.07 -14.51
CA ILE A 308 16.88 -6.53 -14.57
C ILE A 308 18.33 -6.81 -15.00
N LEU A 309 18.79 -6.16 -16.07
CA LEU A 309 20.14 -6.37 -16.60
C LEU A 309 21.24 -5.94 -15.61
N LEU A 310 21.01 -4.84 -14.89
CA LEU A 310 21.96 -4.30 -13.93
C LEU A 310 21.81 -4.88 -12.52
N LEU A 311 20.81 -5.73 -12.28
CA LEU A 311 20.41 -6.18 -10.94
C LEU A 311 21.56 -6.77 -10.14
N LYS A 312 22.29 -7.73 -10.73
CA LYS A 312 23.44 -8.40 -10.08
C LYS A 312 24.57 -7.43 -9.73
N TRP A 313 24.70 -6.34 -10.47
CA TRP A 313 25.70 -5.31 -10.20
C TRP A 313 25.22 -4.30 -9.14
N LEU A 314 23.93 -3.97 -9.15
CA LEU A 314 23.29 -3.01 -8.24
C LEU A 314 23.06 -3.58 -6.84
N ILE A 315 22.69 -4.85 -6.73
CA ILE A 315 22.46 -5.59 -5.47
C ILE A 315 23.19 -6.93 -5.55
N PRO A 316 24.51 -6.99 -5.28
CA PRO A 316 25.31 -8.20 -5.44
C PRO A 316 24.86 -9.39 -4.58
N ASP A 317 24.33 -9.12 -3.39
CA ASP A 317 23.92 -10.13 -2.40
C ASP A 317 22.49 -10.68 -2.63
N ILE A 318 21.86 -10.33 -3.75
CA ILE A 318 20.52 -10.83 -4.07
C ILE A 318 20.56 -12.34 -4.36
N SER A 319 19.48 -13.05 -4.01
CA SER A 319 19.44 -14.51 -4.15
C SER A 319 19.56 -14.95 -5.62
N LYS A 320 20.22 -16.10 -5.83
CA LYS A 320 20.33 -16.71 -7.18
C LYS A 320 18.96 -17.04 -7.77
N GLU A 321 18.04 -17.49 -6.93
CA GLU A 321 16.64 -17.77 -7.31
C GLU A 321 15.97 -16.52 -7.90
N PHE A 322 16.16 -15.36 -7.27
CA PHE A 322 15.60 -14.11 -7.76
C PHE A 322 16.27 -13.64 -9.07
N LEU A 323 17.58 -13.90 -9.26
CA LEU A 323 18.25 -13.63 -10.54
C LEU A 323 17.70 -14.50 -11.67
N VAL A 324 17.43 -15.79 -11.41
CA VAL A 324 16.78 -16.68 -12.38
C VAL A 324 15.37 -16.19 -12.70
N PHE A 325 14.58 -15.85 -11.67
CA PHE A 325 13.25 -15.27 -11.85
C PHE A 325 13.31 -14.00 -12.71
N SER A 326 14.27 -13.11 -12.47
CA SER A 326 14.48 -11.89 -13.25
C SER A 326 14.83 -12.18 -14.72
N ALA A 327 15.67 -13.19 -14.98
CA ALA A 327 16.00 -13.61 -16.34
C ALA A 327 14.77 -14.19 -17.06
N ILE A 328 13.94 -14.97 -16.37
CA ILE A 328 12.66 -15.48 -16.91
C ILE A 328 11.73 -14.32 -17.24
N THR A 329 11.55 -13.35 -16.32
CA THR A 329 10.74 -12.14 -16.56
C THR A 329 11.22 -11.41 -17.82
N LEU A 330 12.52 -11.17 -17.96
CA LEU A 330 13.07 -10.53 -19.16
C LEU A 330 12.76 -11.32 -20.43
N GLY A 331 12.96 -12.64 -20.40
CA GLY A 331 12.64 -13.53 -21.51
C GLY A 331 11.16 -13.47 -21.90
N LEU A 332 10.24 -13.45 -20.92
CA LEU A 332 8.81 -13.35 -21.17
C LEU A 332 8.41 -11.98 -21.73
N LEU A 333 9.02 -10.88 -21.24
CA LEU A 333 8.80 -9.55 -21.80
C LEU A 333 9.26 -9.48 -23.26
N VAL A 334 10.45 -9.97 -23.58
CA VAL A 334 10.99 -10.03 -24.95
C VAL A 334 10.11 -10.91 -25.83
N LEU A 335 9.68 -12.09 -25.34
CA LEU A 335 8.79 -12.98 -26.06
C LEU A 335 7.45 -12.30 -26.35
N SER A 336 6.84 -11.64 -25.36
CA SER A 336 5.58 -10.92 -25.56
C SER A 336 5.70 -9.82 -26.62
N ALA A 337 6.82 -9.07 -26.61
CA ALA A 337 7.10 -8.03 -27.59
C ALA A 337 7.33 -8.63 -29.00
N PHE A 338 8.02 -9.76 -29.10
CA PHE A 338 8.22 -10.47 -30.36
C PHE A 338 6.90 -11.02 -30.93
N LEU A 339 6.06 -11.62 -30.09
CA LEU A 339 4.75 -12.12 -30.52
C LEU A 339 3.82 -11.00 -30.99
N PHE A 340 3.96 -9.79 -30.45
CA PHE A 340 3.20 -8.61 -30.88
C PHE A 340 3.79 -7.94 -32.14
N LEU A 341 5.06 -7.53 -32.09
CA LEU A 341 5.70 -6.74 -33.15
C LEU A 341 6.22 -7.58 -34.33
N GLY A 342 6.68 -8.81 -34.06
CA GLY A 342 7.37 -9.64 -35.04
C GLY A 342 6.43 -10.47 -35.90
N ILE A 343 5.54 -11.25 -35.25
CA ILE A 343 4.63 -12.19 -35.94
C ILE A 343 3.16 -11.81 -35.83
N HIS A 344 2.83 -10.68 -35.17
CA HIS A 344 1.46 -10.15 -35.03
C HIS A 344 0.44 -11.17 -34.46
N TYR A 345 0.91 -12.06 -33.58
CA TYR A 345 0.08 -13.07 -32.93
C TYR A 345 -0.75 -12.48 -31.79
N LEU A 346 -0.18 -11.55 -31.01
CA LEU A 346 -0.91 -10.87 -29.93
C LEU A 346 -1.62 -9.62 -30.45
N SER A 347 -2.82 -9.35 -29.94
CA SER A 347 -3.41 -8.02 -30.05
C SER A 347 -2.67 -7.03 -29.14
N LEU A 348 -2.77 -5.73 -29.44
CA LEU A 348 -2.16 -4.68 -28.63
C LEU A 348 -2.61 -4.75 -27.17
N THR A 349 -3.92 -4.85 -26.93
CA THR A 349 -4.49 -5.00 -25.57
C THR A 349 -3.90 -6.19 -24.82
N PHE A 350 -3.79 -7.34 -25.47
CA PHE A 350 -3.31 -8.54 -24.80
C PHE A 350 -1.82 -8.45 -24.48
N PHE A 351 -1.04 -7.89 -25.41
CA PHE A 351 0.37 -7.55 -25.18
C PHE A 351 0.52 -6.61 -23.99
N GLU A 352 -0.24 -5.52 -23.93
CA GLU A 352 -0.18 -4.54 -22.83
C GLU A 352 -0.53 -5.17 -21.48
N ILE A 353 -1.59 -5.97 -21.40
CA ILE A 353 -1.99 -6.65 -20.15
C ILE A 353 -0.90 -7.61 -19.68
N ILE A 354 -0.39 -8.47 -20.56
CA ILE A 354 0.63 -9.46 -20.18
C ILE A 354 1.94 -8.78 -19.80
N ALA A 355 2.41 -7.82 -20.61
CA ALA A 355 3.64 -7.10 -20.33
C ALA A 355 3.53 -6.35 -19.00
N PHE A 356 2.39 -5.70 -18.73
CA PHE A 356 2.12 -5.05 -17.47
C PHE A 356 2.13 -6.05 -16.29
N VAL A 357 1.40 -7.17 -16.37
CA VAL A 357 1.30 -8.14 -15.28
C VAL A 357 2.66 -8.75 -14.95
N ILE A 358 3.43 -9.15 -15.98
CA ILE A 358 4.78 -9.70 -15.81
C ILE A 358 5.71 -8.68 -15.14
N ALA A 359 5.72 -7.45 -15.65
CA ALA A 359 6.50 -6.35 -15.12
C ALA A 359 6.12 -6.02 -13.67
N PHE A 360 4.83 -5.97 -13.37
CA PHE A 360 4.29 -5.64 -12.06
C PHE A 360 4.61 -6.71 -11.02
N ILE A 361 4.44 -7.99 -11.35
CA ILE A 361 4.84 -9.11 -10.48
C ILE A 361 6.34 -9.01 -10.18
N TRP A 362 7.17 -8.79 -11.20
CA TRP A 362 8.61 -8.67 -11.00
C TRP A 362 8.99 -7.50 -10.10
N LEU A 363 8.36 -6.33 -10.29
CA LEU A 363 8.56 -5.16 -9.45
C LEU A 363 8.25 -5.47 -7.98
N VAL A 364 7.12 -6.11 -7.72
CA VAL A 364 6.75 -6.47 -6.34
C VAL A 364 7.69 -7.52 -5.75
N MET A 365 8.12 -8.50 -6.55
CA MET A 365 9.06 -9.52 -6.07
C MET A 365 10.44 -8.92 -5.77
N LEU A 366 10.87 -7.89 -6.50
CA LEU A 366 12.10 -7.15 -6.16
C LEU A 366 11.94 -6.38 -4.83
N ILE A 367 10.78 -5.79 -4.55
CA ILE A 367 10.49 -5.18 -3.23
C ILE A 367 10.66 -6.23 -2.11
N ASN A 368 10.07 -7.43 -2.28
CA ASN A 368 10.20 -8.53 -1.32
C ASN A 368 11.66 -8.98 -1.14
N ALA A 369 12.41 -9.13 -2.22
CA ALA A 369 13.82 -9.52 -2.17
C ALA A 369 14.68 -8.49 -1.40
N ILE A 370 14.44 -7.19 -1.61
CA ILE A 370 15.12 -6.12 -0.85
C ILE A 370 14.67 -6.13 0.61
N GLN A 371 13.39 -6.39 0.88
CA GLN A 371 12.87 -6.49 2.25
C GLN A 371 13.52 -7.64 3.02
N ASP A 372 13.72 -8.80 2.39
CA ASP A 372 14.43 -9.93 3.00
C ASP A 372 15.88 -9.57 3.38
N LEU A 373 16.59 -8.87 2.48
CA LEU A 373 17.95 -8.36 2.77
C LEU A 373 17.94 -7.31 3.89
N SER A 374 16.91 -6.46 3.94
CA SER A 374 16.72 -5.47 5.00
C SER A 374 16.53 -6.13 6.37
N GLN A 375 15.79 -7.23 6.45
CA GLN A 375 15.44 -7.90 7.71
C GLN A 375 16.46 -8.96 8.16
N SER A 376 17.47 -9.25 7.35
CA SER A 376 18.52 -10.25 7.63
C SER A 376 19.18 -10.08 9.00
N HIS A 377 19.44 -8.84 9.43
CA HIS A 377 20.07 -8.52 10.73
C HIS A 377 19.20 -8.88 11.95
N ARG A 378 17.92 -9.21 11.76
CA ARG A 378 16.99 -9.60 12.83
C ARG A 378 16.88 -11.12 13.00
N ARG A 379 17.54 -11.91 12.15
CA ARG A 379 17.49 -13.39 12.19
C ARG A 379 18.70 -13.92 12.96
N TRP A 380 18.44 -14.58 14.08
CA TRP A 380 19.46 -15.26 14.88
C TRP A 380 19.43 -16.75 14.57
N GLN A 381 20.57 -17.33 14.23
CA GLN A 381 20.69 -18.79 14.05
C GLN A 381 20.93 -19.43 15.42
N LEU A 382 19.94 -20.18 15.89
CA LEU A 382 20.04 -20.97 17.11
C LEU A 382 20.63 -22.34 16.75
N LYS A 383 21.87 -22.60 17.20
CA LYS A 383 22.48 -23.92 17.07
C LYS A 383 22.16 -24.74 18.32
N LEU A 384 21.35 -25.78 18.15
CA LEU A 384 21.17 -26.79 19.19
C LEU A 384 22.45 -27.63 19.28
N VAL A 385 23.09 -27.64 20.44
CA VAL A 385 24.29 -28.44 20.70
C VAL A 385 23.87 -29.64 21.54
N ASP A 386 24.23 -30.84 21.07
CA ASP A 386 24.05 -32.08 21.83
C ASP A 386 25.17 -32.18 22.88
N MET A 387 24.78 -32.26 24.15
CA MET A 387 25.68 -32.40 25.30
C MET A 387 25.53 -33.76 25.98
N THR A 388 25.23 -34.82 25.23
CA THR A 388 25.52 -36.16 25.74
C THR A 388 27.03 -36.25 26.02
N PRO A 389 27.44 -36.52 27.27
CA PRO A 389 28.86 -36.73 27.56
C PRO A 389 29.37 -37.82 26.64
N LYS A 390 30.46 -37.57 25.90
CA LYS A 390 31.20 -38.67 25.31
C LYS A 390 31.72 -39.49 26.48
N GLU A 391 31.13 -40.65 26.72
CA GLU A 391 31.74 -41.67 27.56
C GLU A 391 33.12 -41.96 26.96
N THR A 392 34.15 -41.45 27.61
CA THR A 392 35.53 -41.84 27.36
C THR A 392 35.66 -43.28 27.83
N LEU A 393 35.57 -44.22 26.89
CA LEU A 393 36.02 -45.60 27.06
C LEU A 393 37.53 -45.70 26.85
#